data_AF-A0AAX6SGQ5-F1
#
_entry.id   AF-A0AAX6SGQ5-F1
#
_cell.length_a   1.000
_cell.length_b   1.000
_cell.length_c   1.000
_cell.angle_alpha   90.00
_cell.angle_beta   90.00
_cell.angle_gamma   90.00
#
_symmetry.space_group_name_H-M   'P 1'
#
loop_
_entity.id
_entity.type
_entity.pdbx_description
1 polymer ?
#
loop_
_entity_poly.entity_id
_entity_poly.type
_entity_poly.pdbx_seq_one_letter_code
_entity_poly.pdbx_strand_id
1 'polypeptide(L)'
;MANSFASKAFTALSDLHPNMANLKIIGVVIGKTDVKGFPDRKNIGSERYTFSFTIRDSPAYFVNVTSWGNEDYIKSLSGSFRIGECVIIENPLIQRKEIEREEKFSPATPSNCKLLLSENHSMVKVCSSYEVDTKLLSLKHLPVKESRDYYSLGDIVANGHSLDGSFLNILAAVRSVGEPKYFITSDQRKGQRCEVKLYDETESSFAMTCWDNEFILLAQSWMPQETVIFASDVRINFDKFRNCMTATVISKTIITTNPDTPEANILLNFIRENRETNILTDENASYLKESINSPVVVIL
;
A
#
# COMPACT_ATOMS: atom_id res chain seq x y z
N MET A 1 23.79 -22.70 24.10
CA MET A 1 22.57 -22.84 24.91
C MET A 1 21.39 -22.57 24.01
N ALA A 2 20.72 -23.64 23.58
CA ALA A 2 19.57 -23.59 22.69
C ALA A 2 18.31 -23.38 23.54
N ASN A 3 17.78 -22.16 23.52
CA ASN A 3 16.40 -21.95 23.95
C ASN A 3 15.51 -22.36 22.78
N SER A 4 15.14 -23.65 22.74
CA SER A 4 14.03 -24.11 21.94
C SER A 4 12.80 -23.33 22.37
N PHE A 5 12.25 -22.53 21.47
CA PHE A 5 10.97 -21.87 21.66
C PHE A 5 9.95 -22.93 22.07
N ALA A 6 9.48 -22.86 23.32
CA ALA A 6 8.18 -23.41 23.66
C ALA A 6 7.20 -22.88 22.61
N SER A 7 6.48 -23.78 21.93
CA SER A 7 5.64 -23.41 20.80
C SER A 7 4.64 -22.34 21.21
N LYS A 8 4.88 -21.08 20.85
CA LYS A 8 3.87 -20.03 20.95
C LYS A 8 2.78 -20.44 19.97
N ALA A 9 1.72 -21.07 20.45
CA ALA A 9 0.60 -21.49 19.63
C ALA A 9 -0.10 -20.23 19.11
N PHE A 10 0.21 -19.85 17.87
CA PHE A 10 -0.52 -18.82 17.16
C PHE A 10 -1.74 -19.45 16.50
N THR A 11 -2.86 -18.76 16.56
CA THR A 11 -4.09 -19.13 15.83
C THR A 11 -3.97 -18.64 14.39
N ALA A 12 -4.14 -19.54 13.43
CA ALA A 12 -4.16 -19.18 12.01
C ALA A 12 -5.41 -18.36 11.67
N LEU A 13 -5.29 -17.44 10.72
CA LEU A 13 -6.39 -16.61 10.24
C LEU A 13 -7.51 -17.44 9.59
N SER A 14 -7.16 -18.62 9.03
CA SER A 14 -8.11 -19.58 8.47
C SER A 14 -9.07 -20.16 9.50
N ASP A 15 -8.64 -20.23 10.77
CA ASP A 15 -9.36 -20.93 11.83
C ASP A 15 -10.28 -19.97 12.63
N LEU A 16 -10.25 -18.67 12.28
CA LEU A 16 -11.01 -17.64 12.97
C LEU A 16 -12.51 -17.79 12.76
N HIS A 17 -13.22 -17.86 13.88
CA HIS A 17 -14.67 -17.81 13.93
C HIS A 17 -15.13 -16.84 15.03
N PRO A 18 -16.35 -16.28 14.94
CA PRO A 18 -16.84 -15.33 15.94
C PRO A 18 -16.84 -15.91 17.36
N ASN A 19 -16.66 -15.06 18.36
CA ASN A 19 -16.68 -15.39 19.80
C ASN A 19 -15.52 -16.24 20.32
N MET A 20 -14.48 -16.50 19.52
CA MET A 20 -13.22 -17.00 20.07
C MET A 20 -12.60 -15.96 21.03
N ALA A 21 -11.93 -16.45 22.08
CA ALA A 21 -11.29 -15.62 23.10
C ALA A 21 -9.88 -16.12 23.40
N ASN A 22 -9.08 -15.28 24.07
CA ASN A 22 -7.70 -15.58 24.46
C ASN A 22 -6.79 -15.97 23.28
N LEU A 23 -7.05 -15.37 22.11
CA LEU A 23 -6.31 -15.66 20.89
C LEU A 23 -5.01 -14.89 20.81
N LYS A 24 -4.04 -15.52 20.14
CA LYS A 24 -2.77 -14.92 19.80
C LYS A 24 -2.51 -15.15 18.32
N ILE A 25 -2.41 -14.08 17.56
CA ILE A 25 -2.31 -14.11 16.10
C ILE A 25 -0.99 -13.43 15.70
N ILE A 26 -0.34 -13.94 14.67
CA ILE A 26 0.83 -13.30 14.06
C ILE A 26 0.55 -13.07 12.57
N GLY A 27 0.96 -11.93 12.03
CA GLY A 27 0.79 -11.64 10.61
C GLY A 27 1.62 -10.46 10.15
N VAL A 28 1.90 -10.40 8.85
CA VAL A 28 2.52 -9.23 8.21
C VAL A 28 1.44 -8.20 7.87
N VAL A 29 1.70 -6.93 8.16
CA VAL A 29 0.81 -5.81 7.84
C VAL A 29 0.91 -5.51 6.34
N ILE A 30 -0.19 -5.67 5.61
CA ILE A 30 -0.25 -5.46 4.15
C ILE A 30 -1.05 -4.22 3.73
N GLY A 31 -1.76 -3.60 4.67
CA GLY A 31 -2.50 -2.36 4.44
C GLY A 31 -2.77 -1.65 5.75
N LYS A 32 -2.84 -0.32 5.74
CA LYS A 32 -3.03 0.50 6.94
C LYS A 32 -3.58 1.87 6.59
N THR A 33 -4.50 2.37 7.41
CA THR A 33 -5.10 3.70 7.27
C THR A 33 -4.53 4.67 8.30
N ASP A 34 -4.65 5.95 8.02
CA ASP A 34 -4.35 7.01 9.00
C ASP A 34 -5.34 6.97 10.19
N VAL A 35 -4.91 7.59 11.29
CA VAL A 35 -5.70 7.77 12.50
C VAL A 35 -6.85 8.75 12.24
N LYS A 36 -8.05 8.39 12.68
CA LYS A 36 -9.27 9.19 12.55
C LYS A 36 -9.91 9.39 13.92
N GLY A 37 -10.24 10.64 14.23
CA GLY A 37 -11.03 11.03 15.40
C GLY A 37 -12.50 11.20 15.06
N PHE A 38 -13.38 10.81 15.97
CA PHE A 38 -14.82 10.93 15.86
C PHE A 38 -15.42 11.40 17.19
N PRO A 39 -16.47 12.25 17.20
CA PRO A 39 -17.19 12.57 18.43
C PRO A 39 -17.76 11.30 19.08
N ASP A 40 -17.54 11.14 20.39
CA ASP A 40 -18.07 10.00 21.13
C ASP A 40 -19.58 10.19 21.35
N ARG A 41 -20.37 9.29 20.77
CA ARG A 41 -21.83 9.29 20.93
C ARG A 41 -22.27 8.88 22.34
N LYS A 42 -21.43 8.13 23.07
CA LYS A 42 -21.74 7.69 24.43
C LYS A 42 -21.36 8.73 25.47
N ASN A 43 -20.28 9.46 25.22
CA ASN A 43 -19.73 10.47 26.12
C ASN A 43 -19.65 11.82 25.40
N ILE A 44 -20.79 12.52 25.37
CA ILE A 44 -20.94 13.81 24.70
C ILE A 44 -19.86 14.78 25.20
N GLY A 45 -19.10 15.37 24.27
CA GLY A 45 -17.98 16.28 24.57
C GLY A 45 -16.60 15.62 24.58
N SER A 46 -16.52 14.29 24.42
CA SER A 46 -15.26 13.58 24.20
C SER A 46 -15.15 13.03 22.78
N GLU A 47 -13.93 12.69 22.35
CA GLU A 47 -13.66 12.08 21.06
C GLU A 47 -13.13 10.66 21.23
N ARG A 48 -13.42 9.80 20.25
CA ARG A 48 -12.83 8.46 20.12
C ARG A 48 -12.01 8.39 18.85
N TYR A 49 -10.88 7.69 18.96
CA TYR A 49 -9.93 7.55 17.88
C TYR A 49 -9.91 6.12 17.38
N THR A 50 -9.63 5.96 16.10
CA THR A 50 -9.49 4.66 15.45
C THR A 50 -8.53 4.71 14.27
N PHE A 51 -7.96 3.58 13.94
CA PHE A 51 -7.34 3.31 12.65
C PHE A 51 -7.58 1.84 12.31
N SER A 52 -7.46 1.50 11.03
CA SER A 52 -7.58 0.13 10.56
C SER A 52 -6.34 -0.31 9.81
N PHE A 53 -6.06 -1.61 9.86
CA PHE A 53 -4.97 -2.23 9.13
C PHE A 53 -5.36 -3.65 8.73
N THR A 54 -4.65 -4.22 7.78
CA THR A 54 -4.89 -5.58 7.27
C THR A 54 -3.65 -6.41 7.54
N ILE A 55 -3.83 -7.60 8.10
CA ILE A 55 -2.74 -8.55 8.35
C ILE A 55 -2.92 -9.80 7.49
N ARG A 56 -1.80 -10.41 7.09
CA ARG A 56 -1.72 -11.66 6.34
C ARG A 56 -0.83 -12.65 7.06
N ASP A 57 -1.27 -13.89 7.19
CA ASP A 57 -0.50 -14.97 7.82
C ASP A 57 -0.13 -16.09 6.84
N SER A 58 -0.79 -16.12 5.67
CA SER A 58 -0.64 -17.14 4.64
C SER A 58 -0.96 -16.57 3.26
N PRO A 59 -0.62 -17.29 2.17
CA PRO A 59 -0.95 -16.83 0.81
C PRO A 59 -2.45 -16.60 0.60
N ALA A 60 -3.31 -17.43 1.20
CA ALA A 60 -4.76 -17.38 0.96
C ALA A 60 -5.55 -16.59 2.01
N TYR A 61 -4.99 -16.32 3.20
CA TYR A 61 -5.75 -15.70 4.30
C TYR A 61 -5.12 -14.39 4.78
N PHE A 62 -5.99 -13.38 4.83
CA PHE A 62 -5.73 -12.08 5.43
C PHE A 62 -7.03 -11.52 6.01
N VAL A 63 -6.92 -10.62 6.99
CA VAL A 63 -8.06 -10.10 7.75
C VAL A 63 -7.90 -8.62 8.07
N ASN A 64 -9.03 -7.91 8.08
CA ASN A 64 -9.09 -6.53 8.52
C ASN A 64 -9.09 -6.47 10.06
N VAL A 65 -8.34 -5.51 10.57
CA VAL A 65 -8.18 -5.21 11.98
C VAL A 65 -8.52 -3.74 12.21
N THR A 66 -9.36 -3.45 13.20
CA THR A 66 -9.69 -2.08 13.59
C THR A 66 -9.42 -1.89 15.07
N SER A 67 -8.63 -0.87 15.41
CA SER A 67 -8.35 -0.51 16.80
C SER A 67 -9.16 0.70 17.23
N TRP A 68 -9.68 0.68 18.46
CA TRP A 68 -10.42 1.78 19.07
C TRP A 68 -9.86 2.13 20.45
N GLY A 69 -9.73 3.43 20.74
CA GLY A 69 -9.24 3.91 22.03
C GLY A 69 -9.27 5.43 22.13
N ASN A 70 -8.56 5.94 23.12
CA ASN A 70 -8.28 7.37 23.21
C ASN A 70 -7.23 7.82 22.16
N GLU A 71 -7.03 9.13 22.05
CA GLU A 71 -6.13 9.72 21.07
C GLU A 71 -4.68 9.24 21.21
N ASP A 72 -4.13 9.33 22.42
CA ASP A 72 -2.72 9.02 22.69
C ASP A 72 -2.40 7.55 22.44
N TYR A 73 -3.27 6.65 22.92
CA TYR A 73 -3.15 5.21 22.67
C TYR A 73 -3.17 4.90 21.18
N ILE A 74 -4.14 5.43 20.44
CA ILE A 74 -4.30 5.13 19.01
C ILE A 74 -3.15 5.72 18.19
N LYS A 75 -2.71 6.95 18.48
CA LYS A 75 -1.56 7.56 17.81
C LYS A 75 -0.27 6.81 18.11
N SER A 76 -0.04 6.42 19.37
CA SER A 76 1.11 5.63 19.78
C SER A 76 1.13 4.27 19.11
N LEU A 77 0.01 3.54 19.16
CA LEU A 77 -0.13 2.23 18.55
C LEU A 77 0.04 2.30 17.03
N SER A 78 -0.64 3.23 16.35
CA SER A 78 -0.47 3.41 14.92
C SER A 78 0.97 3.79 14.57
N GLY A 79 1.62 4.67 15.35
CA GLY A 79 3.02 5.04 15.13
C GLY A 79 4.03 3.92 15.37
N SER A 80 3.65 2.85 16.09
CA SER A 80 4.57 1.79 16.51
C SER A 80 4.97 0.79 15.42
N PHE A 81 4.21 0.71 14.32
CA PHE A 81 4.49 -0.22 13.21
C PHE A 81 4.08 0.34 11.84
N ARG A 82 4.62 -0.23 10.76
CA ARG A 82 4.39 0.17 9.36
C ARG A 82 3.90 -0.99 8.49
N ILE A 83 3.44 -0.66 7.29
CA ILE A 83 3.18 -1.65 6.24
C ILE A 83 4.48 -2.42 5.94
N GLY A 84 4.40 -3.74 5.86
CA GLY A 84 5.52 -4.66 5.65
C GLY A 84 6.13 -5.24 6.92
N GLU A 85 5.78 -4.72 8.10
CA GLU A 85 6.23 -5.26 9.39
C GLU A 85 5.31 -6.36 9.90
N CYS A 86 5.86 -7.26 10.71
CA CYS A 86 5.10 -8.34 11.33
C CYS A 86 4.66 -7.95 12.74
N VAL A 87 3.41 -8.22 13.06
CA VAL A 87 2.81 -7.92 14.36
C VAL A 87 2.22 -9.16 15.00
N ILE A 88 2.32 -9.23 16.32
CA ILE A 88 1.61 -10.17 17.17
C ILE A 88 0.43 -9.42 17.79
N ILE A 89 -0.76 -9.96 17.63
CA ILE A 89 -1.99 -9.46 18.22
C ILE A 89 -2.44 -10.45 19.30
N GLU A 90 -2.59 -9.96 20.53
CA GLU A 90 -3.08 -10.73 21.67
C GLU A 90 -4.48 -10.22 22.06
N ASN A 91 -5.38 -11.17 22.34
CA ASN A 91 -6.76 -10.95 22.77
C ASN A 91 -7.57 -9.99 21.87
N PRO A 92 -7.60 -10.19 20.54
CA PRO A 92 -8.53 -9.47 19.68
C PRO A 92 -9.97 -9.96 19.92
N LEU A 93 -10.94 -9.06 19.80
CA LEU A 93 -12.35 -9.43 19.71
C LEU A 93 -12.67 -9.85 18.27
N ILE A 94 -13.11 -11.10 18.08
CA ILE A 94 -13.48 -11.61 16.75
C ILE A 94 -14.95 -11.32 16.47
N GLN A 95 -15.21 -10.50 15.45
CA GLN A 95 -16.57 -10.16 15.01
C GLN A 95 -16.83 -10.64 13.60
N ARG A 96 -18.09 -10.99 13.30
CA ARG A 96 -18.53 -11.23 11.92
C ARG A 96 -18.51 -9.91 11.11
N LYS A 97 -18.00 -9.97 9.89
CA LYS A 97 -17.95 -8.87 8.93
C LYS A 97 -19.32 -8.67 8.26
N GLU A 98 -19.79 -7.43 8.20
CA GLU A 98 -20.93 -7.03 7.37
C GLU A 98 -20.45 -6.72 5.94
N ILE A 99 -20.32 -7.77 5.11
CA ILE A 99 -19.66 -7.74 3.80
C ILE A 99 -20.12 -6.55 2.93
N GLU A 100 -21.43 -6.41 2.71
CA GLU A 100 -22.01 -5.40 1.81
C GLU A 100 -21.72 -3.94 2.21
N ARG A 101 -21.47 -3.71 3.50
CA ARG A 101 -21.21 -2.38 4.03
C ARG A 101 -19.73 -2.10 4.17
N GLU A 102 -18.97 -3.08 4.64
CA GLU A 102 -17.57 -2.91 4.99
C GLU A 102 -16.65 -2.92 3.77
N GLU A 103 -16.87 -3.81 2.80
CA GLU A 103 -16.00 -3.94 1.61
C GLU A 103 -16.15 -2.78 0.61
N LYS A 104 -17.12 -1.88 0.86
CA LYS A 104 -17.21 -0.59 0.16
C LYS A 104 -16.07 0.36 0.55
N PHE A 105 -15.56 0.24 1.77
CA PHE A 105 -14.62 1.21 2.35
C PHE A 105 -13.34 0.57 2.92
N SER A 106 -13.31 -0.76 3.04
CA SER A 106 -12.17 -1.54 3.52
C SER A 106 -11.79 -2.60 2.51
N PRO A 107 -10.55 -3.13 2.56
CA PRO A 107 -10.14 -4.21 1.66
C PRO A 107 -11.08 -5.41 1.77
N ALA A 108 -11.43 -6.00 0.62
CA ALA A 108 -12.18 -7.24 0.60
C ALA A 108 -11.29 -8.37 1.08
N THR A 109 -11.73 -9.09 2.12
CA THR A 109 -10.93 -10.15 2.76
C THR A 109 -11.60 -11.52 2.61
N PRO A 110 -10.83 -12.61 2.47
CA PRO A 110 -11.37 -13.96 2.32
C PRO A 110 -12.09 -14.45 3.57
N SER A 111 -11.74 -13.93 4.75
CA SER A 111 -12.41 -14.27 6.00
C SER A 111 -13.75 -13.53 6.16
N ASN A 112 -14.75 -14.24 6.71
CA ASN A 112 -16.02 -13.66 7.16
C ASN A 112 -15.91 -12.97 8.53
N CYS A 113 -14.71 -12.96 9.12
CA CYS A 113 -14.43 -12.35 10.40
C CYS A 113 -13.58 -11.08 10.22
N LYS A 114 -13.59 -10.24 11.24
CA LYS A 114 -12.70 -9.10 11.44
C LYS A 114 -12.22 -9.06 12.87
N LEU A 115 -11.07 -8.43 13.09
CA LEU A 115 -10.49 -8.26 14.42
C LEU A 115 -10.79 -6.86 14.94
N LEU A 116 -11.33 -6.77 16.15
CA LEU A 116 -11.47 -5.51 16.87
C LEU A 116 -10.49 -5.48 18.04
N LEU A 117 -9.73 -4.41 18.13
CA LEU A 117 -8.79 -4.16 19.20
C LEU A 117 -9.30 -3.03 20.08
N SER A 118 -9.08 -3.17 21.39
CA SER A 118 -9.32 -2.10 22.35
C SER A 118 -8.13 -1.94 23.29
N GLU A 119 -7.93 -0.71 23.73
CA GLU A 119 -6.89 -0.34 24.70
C GLU A 119 -6.86 -1.21 25.96
N ASN A 120 -8.04 -1.58 26.47
CA ASN A 120 -8.17 -2.28 27.75
C ASN A 120 -8.08 -3.80 27.66
N HIS A 121 -8.22 -4.38 26.46
CA HIS A 121 -8.38 -5.82 26.30
C HIS A 121 -7.42 -6.44 25.29
N SER A 122 -6.90 -5.65 24.36
CA SER A 122 -6.06 -6.15 23.27
C SER A 122 -4.68 -5.53 23.33
N MET A 123 -3.69 -6.28 22.85
CA MET A 123 -2.31 -5.81 22.77
C MET A 123 -1.73 -6.13 21.40
N VAL A 124 -0.94 -5.21 20.87
CA VAL A 124 -0.20 -5.40 19.62
C VAL A 124 1.28 -5.23 19.94
N LYS A 125 2.10 -6.15 19.45
CA LYS A 125 3.56 -6.13 19.58
C LYS A 125 4.18 -6.27 18.20
N VAL A 126 5.15 -5.43 17.89
CA VAL A 126 5.94 -5.58 16.66
C VAL A 126 6.93 -6.73 16.86
N CYS A 127 7.01 -7.62 15.88
CA CYS A 127 7.98 -8.69 15.89
C CYS A 127 9.34 -8.10 15.54
N SER A 128 10.37 -8.48 16.29
CA SER A 128 11.74 -8.18 15.90
C SER A 128 12.16 -9.01 14.68
N SER A 129 13.09 -8.50 13.87
CA SER A 129 13.51 -9.16 12.63
C SER A 129 14.08 -10.58 12.82
N TYR A 130 14.59 -10.88 14.02
CA TYR A 130 15.12 -12.19 14.40
C TYR A 130 14.03 -13.16 14.90
N GLU A 131 12.82 -12.69 15.19
CA GLU A 131 11.70 -13.52 15.64
C GLU A 131 10.77 -13.98 14.51
N VAL A 132 10.91 -13.40 13.31
CA VAL A 132 9.97 -13.62 12.21
C VAL A 132 10.47 -14.69 11.25
N ASP A 133 9.63 -15.68 10.96
CA ASP A 133 9.88 -16.66 9.89
C ASP A 133 9.97 -15.94 8.54
N THR A 134 11.04 -16.21 7.79
CA THR A 134 11.24 -15.78 6.40
C THR A 134 10.02 -16.03 5.50
N LYS A 135 9.26 -17.11 5.75
CA LYS A 135 8.02 -17.40 5.03
C LYS A 135 6.98 -16.31 5.24
N LEU A 136 6.78 -15.85 6.49
CA LEU A 136 5.84 -14.78 6.80
C LEU A 136 6.24 -13.46 6.14
N LEU A 137 7.54 -13.15 6.11
CA LEU A 137 8.07 -11.95 5.46
C LEU A 137 7.83 -11.97 3.94
N SER A 138 7.95 -13.14 3.31
CA SER A 138 7.75 -13.27 1.85
C SER A 138 6.31 -12.94 1.42
N LEU A 139 5.32 -13.10 2.31
CA LEU A 139 3.90 -12.87 2.01
C LEU A 139 3.59 -11.40 1.65
N LYS A 140 4.44 -10.45 2.03
CA LYS A 140 4.29 -9.03 1.65
C LYS A 140 4.47 -8.79 0.15
N HIS A 141 5.13 -9.72 -0.54
CA HIS A 141 5.35 -9.69 -2.00
C HIS A 141 4.27 -10.45 -2.77
N LEU A 142 3.26 -11.00 -2.08
CA LEU A 142 2.13 -11.64 -2.75
C LEU A 142 1.01 -10.61 -2.96
N PRO A 143 0.46 -10.49 -4.17
CA PRO A 143 -0.79 -9.76 -4.38
C PRO A 143 -1.94 -10.32 -3.55
N VAL A 144 -2.96 -9.50 -3.30
CA VAL A 144 -4.22 -9.92 -2.65
C VAL A 144 -5.31 -10.28 -3.66
N LYS A 145 -5.02 -10.11 -4.95
CA LYS A 145 -5.84 -10.49 -6.10
C LYS A 145 -5.06 -11.47 -6.97
N GLU A 146 -5.75 -12.07 -7.93
CA GLU A 146 -5.11 -12.92 -8.94
C GLU A 146 -4.07 -12.10 -9.72
N SER A 147 -2.90 -12.69 -10.01
CA SER A 147 -1.77 -11.95 -10.59
C SER A 147 -2.05 -11.39 -11.99
N ARG A 148 -3.04 -11.95 -12.69
CA ARG A 148 -3.49 -11.55 -14.02
C ARG A 148 -4.75 -10.69 -14.02
N ASP A 149 -5.36 -10.48 -12.86
CA ASP A 149 -6.52 -9.61 -12.70
C ASP A 149 -6.02 -8.18 -12.55
N TYR A 150 -5.56 -7.56 -13.65
CA TYR A 150 -5.19 -6.15 -13.70
C TYR A 150 -5.48 -5.57 -15.09
N TYR A 151 -5.63 -4.25 -15.14
CA TYR A 151 -5.73 -3.50 -16.38
C TYR A 151 -4.38 -2.91 -16.75
N SER A 152 -4.02 -2.95 -18.04
CA SER A 152 -2.92 -2.14 -18.53
C SER A 152 -3.25 -0.65 -18.39
N LEU A 153 -2.24 0.18 -18.21
CA LEU A 153 -2.44 1.62 -18.09
C LEU A 153 -3.02 2.21 -19.38
N GLY A 154 -2.61 1.69 -20.54
CA GLY A 154 -3.13 2.07 -21.85
C GLY A 154 -4.60 1.72 -22.02
N ASP A 155 -5.06 0.56 -21.53
CA ASP A 155 -6.49 0.21 -21.53
C ASP A 155 -7.30 1.18 -20.67
N ILE A 156 -6.77 1.58 -19.51
CA ILE A 156 -7.43 2.57 -18.64
C ILE A 156 -7.58 3.90 -19.38
N VAL A 157 -6.50 4.37 -20.02
CA VAL A 157 -6.50 5.61 -20.80
C VAL A 157 -7.46 5.54 -21.99
N ALA A 158 -7.47 4.43 -22.73
CA ALA A 158 -8.32 4.23 -23.90
C ALA A 158 -9.82 4.21 -23.57
N ASN A 159 -10.20 3.61 -22.44
CA ASN A 159 -11.59 3.59 -21.97
C ASN A 159 -12.04 4.94 -21.38
N GLY A 160 -11.09 5.77 -20.95
CA GLY A 160 -11.32 7.16 -20.53
C GLY A 160 -12.42 7.30 -19.48
N HIS A 161 -13.34 8.23 -19.71
CA HIS A 161 -14.42 8.59 -18.79
C HIS A 161 -15.31 7.41 -18.34
N SER A 162 -15.41 6.33 -19.13
CA SER A 162 -16.24 5.18 -18.77
C SER A 162 -15.77 4.47 -17.50
N LEU A 163 -14.49 4.64 -17.13
CA LEU A 163 -13.89 4.08 -15.93
C LEU A 163 -13.85 5.06 -14.75
N ASP A 164 -14.36 6.29 -14.89
CA ASP A 164 -14.36 7.26 -13.79
C ASP A 164 -15.16 6.74 -12.59
N GLY A 165 -14.51 6.68 -11.43
CA GLY A 165 -15.08 6.17 -10.19
C GLY A 165 -15.04 4.66 -10.03
N SER A 166 -14.54 3.91 -11.03
CA SER A 166 -14.35 2.46 -10.92
C SER A 166 -13.18 2.10 -9.98
N PHE A 167 -13.17 0.85 -9.50
CA PHE A 167 -12.06 0.29 -8.73
C PHE A 167 -11.43 -0.83 -9.54
N LEU A 168 -10.16 -0.65 -9.91
CA LEU A 168 -9.42 -1.60 -10.74
C LEU A 168 -8.15 -2.04 -10.02
N ASN A 169 -7.54 -3.08 -10.54
CA ASN A 169 -6.18 -3.48 -10.17
C ASN A 169 -5.21 -3.03 -11.26
N ILE A 170 -4.02 -2.60 -10.87
CA ILE A 170 -2.96 -2.13 -11.78
C ILE A 170 -1.65 -2.83 -11.42
N LEU A 171 -0.94 -3.33 -12.42
CA LEU A 171 0.46 -3.73 -12.33
C LEU A 171 1.29 -2.71 -13.13
N ALA A 172 2.16 -1.97 -12.44
CA ALA A 172 2.93 -0.91 -13.10
C ALA A 172 4.29 -0.68 -12.44
N ALA A 173 5.21 -0.12 -13.23
CA ALA A 173 6.52 0.33 -12.80
C ALA A 173 6.43 1.74 -12.19
N VAL A 174 7.27 2.02 -11.19
CA VAL A 174 7.38 3.38 -10.63
C VAL A 174 8.30 4.21 -11.52
N ARG A 175 7.77 5.23 -12.19
CA ARG A 175 8.55 6.17 -13.02
C ARG A 175 9.23 7.24 -12.18
N SER A 176 8.51 7.80 -11.23
CA SER A 176 9.02 8.83 -10.31
C SER A 176 8.10 8.97 -9.10
N VAL A 177 8.66 9.27 -7.95
CA VAL A 177 7.91 9.60 -6.73
C VAL A 177 8.04 11.10 -6.49
N GLY A 178 6.92 11.81 -6.39
CA GLY A 178 6.91 13.24 -6.10
C GLY A 178 7.09 13.54 -4.61
N GLU A 179 7.54 14.75 -4.29
CA GLU A 179 7.65 15.22 -2.91
C GLU A 179 6.29 15.26 -2.20
N PRO A 180 6.19 14.83 -0.93
CA PRO A 180 4.98 15.00 -0.13
C PRO A 180 4.62 16.48 0.03
N LYS A 181 3.36 16.82 -0.27
CA LYS A 181 2.82 18.17 -0.15
C LYS A 181 1.82 18.22 0.99
N TYR A 182 2.01 19.16 1.92
CA TYR A 182 1.12 19.42 3.05
C TYR A 182 0.21 20.60 2.75
N PHE A 183 -1.04 20.53 3.22
CA PHE A 183 -2.01 21.60 3.06
C PHE A 183 -2.97 21.64 4.26
N ILE A 184 -3.69 22.75 4.37
CA ILE A 184 -4.77 22.92 5.33
C ILE A 184 -6.06 23.06 4.52
N THR A 185 -7.06 22.24 4.84
CA THR A 185 -8.38 22.31 4.21
C THR A 185 -9.16 23.53 4.71
N SER A 186 -10.25 23.88 4.03
CA SER A 186 -11.10 25.02 4.43
C SER A 186 -11.68 24.89 5.84
N ASP A 187 -11.86 23.66 6.33
CA ASP A 187 -12.30 23.35 7.69
C ASP A 187 -11.13 23.15 8.68
N GLN A 188 -9.95 23.70 8.36
CA GLN A 188 -8.74 23.70 9.19
C GLN A 188 -8.11 22.32 9.51
N ARG A 189 -8.51 21.26 8.80
CA ARG A 189 -7.84 19.97 8.93
C ARG A 189 -6.53 19.96 8.16
N LYS A 190 -5.51 19.37 8.75
CA LYS A 190 -4.22 19.13 8.07
C LYS A 190 -4.40 17.97 7.10
N GLY A 191 -4.01 18.18 5.86
CA GLY A 191 -3.99 17.18 4.82
C GLY A 191 -2.60 17.07 4.19
N GLN A 192 -2.38 15.96 3.50
CA GLN A 192 -1.15 15.71 2.76
C GLN A 192 -1.46 14.93 1.49
N ARG A 193 -0.57 15.02 0.50
CA ARG A 193 -0.59 14.16 -0.68
C ARG A 193 0.80 13.92 -1.22
N CYS A 194 0.98 12.77 -1.87
CA CYS A 194 2.12 12.47 -2.71
C CYS A 194 1.59 11.97 -4.06
N GLU A 195 2.16 12.47 -5.15
CA GLU A 195 1.87 11.97 -6.50
C GLU A 195 3.00 11.06 -6.94
N VAL A 196 2.66 9.87 -7.41
CA VAL A 196 3.57 8.90 -8.00
C VAL A 196 3.23 8.78 -9.47
N LYS A 197 4.23 8.84 -10.34
CA LYS A 197 4.05 8.52 -11.76
C LYS A 197 4.37 7.05 -11.96
N LEU A 198 3.44 6.36 -12.57
CA LEU A 198 3.53 4.96 -12.96
C LEU A 198 3.72 4.86 -14.47
N TYR A 199 4.23 3.74 -14.94
CA TYR A 199 4.32 3.43 -16.36
C TYR A 199 4.34 1.92 -16.59
N ASP A 200 3.97 1.52 -17.81
CA ASP A 200 4.08 0.16 -18.30
C ASP A 200 4.44 0.18 -19.80
N GLU A 201 4.29 -0.94 -20.49
CA GLU A 201 4.55 -1.05 -21.94
C GLU A 201 3.62 -0.20 -22.80
N THR A 202 2.46 0.15 -22.26
CA THR A 202 1.34 0.75 -22.99
C THR A 202 1.17 2.25 -22.72
N GLU A 203 1.54 2.70 -21.52
CA GLU A 203 1.47 4.10 -21.11
C GLU A 203 2.76 4.53 -20.43
N SER A 204 3.34 5.62 -20.92
CA SER A 204 4.64 6.10 -20.43
C SER A 204 4.50 6.84 -19.09
N SER A 205 3.35 7.43 -18.78
CA SER A 205 3.19 8.23 -17.57
C SER A 205 1.73 8.30 -17.11
N PHE A 206 1.41 7.54 -16.07
CA PHE A 206 0.11 7.52 -15.43
C PHE A 206 0.20 8.02 -13.98
N ALA A 207 -0.59 9.03 -13.60
CA ALA A 207 -0.50 9.61 -12.27
C ALA A 207 -1.33 8.83 -11.25
N MET A 208 -0.72 8.46 -10.12
CA MET A 208 -1.37 7.90 -8.95
C MET A 208 -1.19 8.82 -7.73
N THR A 209 -2.27 9.13 -7.01
CA THR A 209 -2.23 10.01 -5.83
C THR A 209 -2.42 9.21 -4.54
N CYS A 210 -1.50 9.39 -3.60
CA CYS A 210 -1.57 8.87 -2.23
C CYS A 210 -1.92 10.01 -1.27
N TRP A 211 -2.92 9.82 -0.41
CA TRP A 211 -3.35 10.82 0.60
C TRP A 211 -2.95 10.42 2.02
N ASP A 212 -3.05 9.13 2.36
CA ASP A 212 -2.75 8.63 3.70
C ASP A 212 -1.24 8.56 3.93
N ASN A 213 -0.80 8.91 5.15
CA ASN A 213 0.61 8.95 5.55
C ASN A 213 1.33 7.64 5.30
N GLU A 214 0.69 6.51 5.61
CA GLU A 214 1.28 5.18 5.48
C GLU A 214 1.59 4.82 4.02
N PHE A 215 0.69 5.14 3.09
CA PHE A 215 0.93 4.95 1.66
C PHE A 215 1.94 5.94 1.10
N ILE A 216 1.99 7.17 1.62
CA ILE A 216 3.02 8.14 1.25
C ILE A 216 4.39 7.62 1.68
N LEU A 217 4.55 7.18 2.92
CA LEU A 217 5.82 6.62 3.41
C LEU A 217 6.23 5.36 2.64
N LEU A 218 5.28 4.48 2.32
CA LEU A 218 5.52 3.34 1.45
C LEU A 218 6.00 3.80 0.06
N ALA A 219 5.34 4.77 -0.54
CA ALA A 219 5.70 5.30 -1.85
C ALA A 219 7.08 5.97 -1.86
N GLN A 220 7.44 6.70 -0.80
CA GLN A 220 8.76 7.33 -0.64
C GLN A 220 9.90 6.32 -0.54
N SER A 221 9.61 5.06 -0.20
CA SER A 221 10.61 3.98 -0.20
C SER A 221 10.86 3.36 -1.58
N TRP A 222 10.04 3.69 -2.59
CA TRP A 222 10.17 3.11 -3.92
C TRP A 222 11.31 3.73 -4.70
N MET A 223 12.10 2.86 -5.32
CA MET A 223 13.17 3.24 -6.25
C MET A 223 12.60 3.37 -7.67
N PRO A 224 12.61 4.58 -8.26
CA PRO A 224 12.17 4.78 -9.64
C PRO A 224 12.94 3.90 -10.62
N GLN A 225 12.26 3.39 -11.65
CA GLN A 225 12.81 2.48 -12.68
C GLN A 225 13.38 1.15 -12.13
N GLU A 226 13.08 0.81 -10.88
CA GLU A 226 13.49 -0.45 -10.25
C GLU A 226 12.34 -1.12 -9.51
N THR A 227 11.37 -0.33 -9.04
CA THR A 227 10.23 -0.82 -8.28
C THR A 227 9.03 -1.08 -9.19
N VAL A 228 8.46 -2.28 -9.10
CA VAL A 228 7.16 -2.64 -9.67
C VAL A 228 6.14 -2.71 -8.54
N ILE A 229 4.92 -2.26 -8.78
CA ILE A 229 3.83 -2.34 -7.81
C ILE A 229 2.63 -3.04 -8.42
N PHE A 230 1.93 -3.83 -7.59
CA PHE A 230 0.58 -4.27 -7.86
C PHE A 230 -0.37 -3.54 -6.91
N ALA A 231 -1.12 -2.58 -7.44
CA ALA A 231 -2.12 -1.81 -6.69
C ALA A 231 -3.49 -2.47 -6.88
N SER A 232 -3.98 -3.15 -5.84
CA SER A 232 -5.30 -3.78 -5.83
C SER A 232 -6.36 -2.78 -5.44
N ASP A 233 -7.51 -2.80 -6.11
CA ASP A 233 -8.69 -2.02 -5.72
C ASP A 233 -8.40 -0.50 -5.64
N VAL A 234 -7.59 0.02 -6.57
CA VAL A 234 -7.30 1.46 -6.70
C VAL A 234 -8.45 2.16 -7.41
N ARG A 235 -8.79 3.38 -6.97
CA ARG A 235 -9.85 4.15 -7.60
C ARG A 235 -9.34 4.83 -8.86
N ILE A 236 -10.02 4.63 -9.98
CA ILE A 236 -9.74 5.32 -11.23
C ILE A 236 -10.56 6.61 -11.30
N ASN A 237 -9.92 7.69 -11.75
CA ASN A 237 -10.51 9.01 -11.85
C ASN A 237 -10.14 9.70 -13.15
N PHE A 238 -11.09 10.41 -13.75
CA PHE A 238 -10.79 11.36 -14.81
C PHE A 238 -10.43 12.72 -14.20
N ASP A 239 -9.18 13.14 -14.33
CA ASP A 239 -8.73 14.46 -13.93
C ASP A 239 -9.16 15.49 -14.99
N LYS A 240 -10.20 16.25 -14.69
CA LYS A 240 -10.74 17.29 -15.60
C LYS A 240 -9.76 18.42 -15.88
N PHE A 241 -8.85 18.71 -14.94
CA PHE A 241 -7.89 19.80 -15.10
C PHE A 241 -6.74 19.39 -16.01
N ARG A 242 -6.21 18.18 -15.82
CA ARG A 242 -5.16 17.61 -16.68
C ARG A 242 -5.69 16.92 -17.94
N ASN A 243 -7.01 16.76 -18.03
CA ASN A 243 -7.70 16.06 -19.11
C ASN A 243 -7.14 14.64 -19.35
N CYS A 244 -6.90 13.89 -18.26
CA CYS A 244 -6.30 12.56 -18.33
C CYS A 244 -6.83 11.61 -17.24
N MET A 245 -6.63 10.31 -17.45
CA MET A 245 -6.93 9.29 -16.45
C MET A 245 -5.87 9.26 -15.35
N THR A 246 -6.31 9.06 -14.12
CA THR A 246 -5.46 9.01 -12.94
C THR A 246 -5.96 7.93 -11.97
N ALA A 247 -5.10 7.50 -11.06
CA ALA A 247 -5.47 6.63 -9.94
C ALA A 247 -5.42 7.40 -8.61
N THR A 248 -6.27 6.99 -7.68
CA THR A 248 -6.25 7.46 -6.30
C THR A 248 -6.22 6.25 -5.36
N VAL A 249 -5.22 6.22 -4.50
CA VAL A 249 -5.14 5.25 -3.40
C VAL A 249 -6.18 5.63 -2.35
N ILE A 250 -6.99 4.65 -1.95
CA ILE A 250 -8.07 4.83 -0.96
C ILE A 250 -7.96 3.78 0.15
N SER A 251 -8.82 3.87 1.16
CA SER A 251 -8.77 2.98 2.34
C SER A 251 -9.00 1.49 2.06
N LYS A 252 -9.55 1.12 0.90
CA LYS A 252 -9.67 -0.28 0.45
C LYS A 252 -8.52 -0.76 -0.44
N THR A 253 -7.65 0.15 -0.90
CA THR A 253 -6.52 -0.19 -1.77
C THR A 253 -5.46 -0.94 -0.98
N ILE A 254 -4.89 -1.99 -1.56
CA ILE A 254 -3.70 -2.68 -1.04
C ILE A 254 -2.63 -2.62 -2.12
N ILE A 255 -1.42 -2.19 -1.75
CA ILE A 255 -0.30 -2.09 -2.68
C ILE A 255 0.76 -3.13 -2.29
N THR A 256 1.01 -4.05 -3.21
CA THR A 256 2.10 -5.03 -3.11
C THR A 256 3.31 -4.48 -3.85
N THR A 257 4.38 -4.18 -3.12
CA THR A 257 5.65 -3.72 -3.70
C THR A 257 6.50 -4.91 -4.14
N ASN A 258 7.05 -4.84 -5.35
CA ASN A 258 7.81 -5.91 -6.01
C ASN A 258 7.10 -7.26 -5.88
N PRO A 259 5.90 -7.39 -6.49
CA PRO A 259 5.13 -8.61 -6.41
C PRO A 259 5.91 -9.80 -7.01
N ASP A 260 5.91 -10.94 -6.31
CA ASP A 260 6.56 -12.18 -6.76
C ASP A 260 5.65 -12.93 -7.74
N THR A 261 5.51 -12.37 -8.95
CA THR A 261 4.67 -12.93 -10.01
C THR A 261 5.40 -12.94 -11.36
N PRO A 262 5.05 -13.86 -12.28
CA PRO A 262 5.62 -13.87 -13.63
C PRO A 262 5.39 -12.55 -14.36
N GLU A 263 4.19 -11.97 -14.25
CA GLU A 263 3.81 -10.72 -14.92
C GLU A 263 4.67 -9.54 -14.44
N ALA A 264 4.99 -9.48 -13.14
CA ALA A 264 5.85 -8.46 -12.58
C ALA A 264 7.31 -8.61 -13.03
N ASN A 265 7.80 -9.84 -13.17
CA ASN A 265 9.13 -10.12 -13.69
C ASN A 265 9.26 -9.73 -15.18
N ILE A 266 8.22 -9.97 -15.98
CA ILE A 266 8.17 -9.51 -17.38
C ILE A 266 8.29 -7.99 -17.44
N LEU A 267 7.45 -7.28 -16.67
CA LEU A 267 7.49 -5.82 -16.62
C LEU A 267 8.85 -5.30 -16.12
N LEU A 268 9.46 -5.96 -15.13
CA LEU A 268 10.78 -5.59 -14.63
C LEU A 268 11.88 -5.72 -15.70
N ASN A 269 11.82 -6.76 -16.54
CA ASN A 269 12.76 -6.92 -17.65
C ASN A 269 12.57 -5.82 -18.70
N PHE A 270 11.33 -5.51 -19.06
CA PHE A 270 11.02 -4.38 -19.95
C PHE A 270 11.58 -3.04 -19.42
N ILE A 271 11.45 -2.77 -18.12
CA ILE A 271 12.01 -1.57 -17.50
C ILE A 271 13.54 -1.53 -17.63
N ARG A 272 14.21 -2.66 -17.38
CA ARG A 272 15.68 -2.77 -17.44
C ARG A 272 16.20 -2.51 -18.84
N GLU A 273 15.58 -3.12 -19.86
CA GLU A 273 15.92 -2.90 -21.26
C GLU A 273 15.75 -1.43 -21.66
N ASN A 274 14.63 -0.79 -21.26
CA ASN A 274 14.41 0.63 -21.53
C ASN A 274 15.38 1.55 -20.79
N ARG A 275 15.84 1.16 -19.60
CA ARG A 275 16.84 1.95 -18.86
C ARG A 275 18.18 1.92 -19.59
N GLU A 276 18.60 0.75 -20.06
CA GLU A 276 19.84 0.60 -20.83
C GLU A 276 19.79 1.40 -22.14
N THR A 277 18.68 1.34 -22.88
CA THR A 277 18.54 2.14 -24.11
C THR A 277 18.52 3.65 -23.83
N ASN A 278 17.84 4.11 -22.77
CA ASN A 278 17.82 5.52 -22.38
C ASN A 278 19.21 6.04 -21.99
N ILE A 279 20.00 5.25 -21.25
CA ILE A 279 21.40 5.60 -20.90
C ILE A 279 22.23 5.75 -22.18
N LEU A 280 22.12 4.79 -23.12
CA LEU A 280 22.83 4.87 -24.40
C LEU A 280 22.41 6.09 -25.23
N THR A 281 21.13 6.48 -25.21
CA THR A 281 20.67 7.69 -25.91
C THR A 281 21.15 8.99 -25.25
N ASP A 282 21.19 9.03 -23.91
CA ASP A 282 21.67 10.20 -23.17
C ASP A 282 23.18 10.37 -23.31
N GLU A 283 23.94 9.27 -23.29
CA GLU A 283 25.38 9.27 -23.60
C GLU A 283 25.62 9.77 -25.03
N ASN A 284 24.94 9.22 -26.02
CA ASN A 284 25.05 9.67 -27.42
C ASN A 284 24.66 11.15 -27.59
N ALA A 285 23.63 11.63 -26.88
CA ALA A 285 23.24 13.04 -26.90
C ALA A 285 24.29 13.95 -26.22
N SER A 286 24.97 13.45 -25.18
CA SER A 286 26.07 14.17 -24.52
C SER A 286 27.32 14.27 -25.41
N TYR A 287 27.70 13.18 -26.09
CA TYR A 287 28.80 13.17 -27.07
C TYR A 287 28.53 14.08 -28.26
N LEU A 288 27.29 14.10 -28.77
CA LEU A 288 26.90 15.02 -29.84
C LEU A 288 26.97 16.49 -29.38
N LYS A 289 26.57 16.80 -28.15
CA LYS A 289 26.69 18.17 -27.59
C LYS A 289 28.14 18.62 -27.39
N GLU A 290 29.05 17.72 -27.00
CA GLU A 290 30.49 18.03 -26.89
C GLU A 290 31.15 18.25 -28.27
N SER A 291 30.74 17.49 -29.29
CA SER A 291 31.28 17.63 -30.65
C SER A 291 30.89 18.95 -31.35
N ILE A 292 29.77 19.56 -30.98
CA ILE A 292 29.30 20.84 -31.54
C ILE A 292 30.03 22.05 -30.94
N ASN A 293 30.70 21.89 -29.79
CA ASN A 293 31.40 22.98 -29.08
C ASN A 293 32.91 23.09 -29.38
N SER A 294 33.42 22.46 -30.44
CA SER A 294 34.81 22.70 -30.86
C SER A 294 34.94 24.08 -31.54
N PRO A 295 35.81 25.00 -31.05
CA PRO A 295 35.99 26.29 -31.68
C PRO A 295 36.67 26.10 -33.04
N VAL A 296 36.05 26.63 -34.09
CA VAL A 296 36.64 26.75 -35.42
C VAL A 296 37.88 27.62 -35.31
N VAL A 297 39.06 27.00 -35.34
CA VAL A 297 40.33 27.71 -35.43
C VAL A 297 40.46 28.26 -36.86
N VAL A 298 40.17 29.55 -37.01
CA VAL A 298 40.49 30.30 -38.24
C VAL A 298 41.99 30.60 -38.20
N ILE A 299 42.75 29.90 -39.05
CA ILE A 299 44.17 30.19 -39.28
C ILE A 299 44.23 31.28 -40.36
N LEU A 300 44.77 32.44 -40.01
CA LEU A 300 45.15 33.53 -40.93
C LEU A 300 46.52 33.26 -41.55
#